data_AF-A0A0B6YPK5-F1
#
_entry.id   AF-A0A0B6YPK5-F1
#
_cell.length_a   1.000
_cell.length_b   1.000
_cell.length_c   1.000
_cell.angle_alpha   90.00
_cell.angle_beta   90.00
_cell.angle_gamma   90.00
#
_symmetry.space_group_name_H-M   'P 1'
#
loop_
_entity.id
_entity.type
_entity.pdbx_description
1 polymer ?
#
loop_
_entity_poly.entity_id
_entity_poly.type
_entity_poly.pdbx_seq_one_letter_code
_entity_poly.pdbx_strand_id
1 'polypeptide(L)'
;EIRSVGPGLRAVLPAAVGKSLIDLFILERPLTNFTWEDILHHTNNVFQLIGCEPLTRSVDVIDAAEQSQEWRDTGGSAEGEDKAEQSNQEGLTNSILHLKGQMMYMNEWDSIMFLGTPIMSSLDDMFKIGLYINDLSMHDSSRDLVLAGTQQSAELKLALDQEQEKSRLLEQSMIKLDQEMQRTDALLYQMIPKPVADR
;
A
#
# COMPACT_ATOMS: atom_id res chain seq x y z
N GLU A 1 -31.64 -1.64 -11.97
CA GLU A 1 -31.26 -2.33 -10.72
C GLU A 1 -30.07 -3.24 -10.97
N ILE A 2 -29.27 -3.48 -9.93
CA ILE A 2 -28.12 -4.39 -10.01
C ILE A 2 -28.61 -5.84 -9.95
N ARG A 3 -28.43 -6.59 -11.04
CA ARG A 3 -28.86 -8.00 -11.12
C ARG A 3 -27.88 -8.97 -10.46
N SER A 4 -26.58 -8.71 -10.56
CA SER A 4 -25.53 -9.59 -10.04
C SER A 4 -24.26 -8.82 -9.71
N VAL A 5 -23.53 -9.33 -8.72
CA VAL A 5 -22.27 -8.73 -8.23
C VAL A 5 -21.21 -9.82 -8.07
N GLY A 6 -19.96 -9.51 -8.43
CA GLY A 6 -18.81 -10.40 -8.27
C GLY A 6 -18.46 -10.69 -6.80
N PRO A 7 -17.65 -11.72 -6.52
CA PRO A 7 -17.38 -12.18 -5.15
C PRO A 7 -16.71 -11.11 -4.27
N GLY A 8 -15.71 -10.39 -4.78
CA GLY A 8 -15.02 -9.33 -4.02
C GLY A 8 -15.97 -8.19 -3.61
N LEU A 9 -16.76 -7.68 -4.56
CA LEU A 9 -17.78 -6.67 -4.25
C LEU A 9 -18.91 -7.21 -3.37
N ARG A 10 -19.25 -8.49 -3.44
CA ARG A 10 -20.28 -9.08 -2.56
C ARG A 10 -19.82 -9.18 -1.10
N ALA A 11 -18.52 -9.41 -0.87
CA ALA A 11 -17.96 -9.43 0.47
C ALA A 11 -18.03 -8.05 1.15
N VAL A 12 -17.87 -6.99 0.36
CA VAL A 12 -17.82 -5.61 0.83
C VAL A 12 -19.20 -4.94 0.82
N LEU A 13 -20.03 -5.24 -0.17
CA LEU A 13 -21.40 -4.74 -0.35
C LEU A 13 -22.40 -5.91 -0.48
N PRO A 14 -22.75 -6.60 0.62
CA PRO A 14 -23.63 -7.77 0.58
C PRO A 14 -25.05 -7.45 0.12
N ALA A 15 -25.53 -6.22 0.39
CA ALA A 15 -26.87 -5.75 0.05
C ALA A 15 -26.95 -4.99 -1.30
N ALA A 16 -25.96 -5.15 -2.19
CA ALA A 16 -25.93 -4.45 -3.47
C ALA A 16 -26.93 -4.99 -4.50
N VAL A 17 -27.20 -6.31 -4.49
CA VAL A 17 -28.12 -6.94 -5.44
C VAL A 17 -29.55 -6.47 -5.17
N GLY A 18 -30.24 -6.02 -6.22
CA GLY A 18 -31.62 -5.51 -6.13
C GLY A 18 -31.74 -4.01 -5.82
N LYS A 19 -30.64 -3.31 -5.48
CA LYS A 19 -30.65 -1.85 -5.34
C LYS A 19 -30.42 -1.14 -6.68
N SER A 20 -30.75 0.15 -6.74
CA SER A 20 -30.34 0.99 -7.87
C SER A 20 -28.83 1.22 -7.83
N LEU A 21 -28.20 1.26 -9.00
CA LEU A 21 -26.77 1.54 -9.11
C LEU A 21 -26.44 2.96 -8.63
N ILE A 22 -27.35 3.91 -8.88
CA ILE A 22 -27.21 5.33 -8.55
C ILE A 22 -27.29 5.57 -7.04
N ASP A 23 -27.97 4.69 -6.29
CA ASP A 23 -28.08 4.82 -4.84
C ASP A 23 -26.79 4.41 -4.14
N LEU A 24 -26.03 3.50 -4.75
CA LEU A 24 -24.80 2.94 -4.19
C LEU A 24 -23.53 3.59 -4.71
N PHE A 25 -23.55 4.11 -5.94
CA PHE A 25 -22.38 4.63 -6.61
C PHE A 25 -22.66 5.96 -7.31
N ILE A 26 -21.66 6.82 -7.28
CA ILE A 26 -21.59 8.06 -8.05
C ILE A 26 -20.64 7.86 -9.22
N LEU A 27 -21.05 8.32 -10.40
CA LEU A 27 -20.20 8.37 -11.59
C LEU A 27 -19.25 9.57 -11.50
N GLU A 28 -17.95 9.31 -11.33
CA GLU A 28 -16.90 10.35 -11.33
C GLU A 28 -16.41 10.67 -12.75
N ARG A 29 -16.26 9.63 -13.59
CA ARG A 29 -15.84 9.77 -14.99
C ARG A 29 -16.56 8.77 -15.89
N PRO A 30 -16.90 9.13 -17.14
CA PRO A 30 -16.85 10.49 -17.70
C PRO A 30 -17.87 11.43 -17.01
N LEU A 31 -17.70 12.75 -17.16
CA LEU A 31 -18.60 13.77 -16.58
C LEU A 31 -19.92 13.84 -17.36
N THR A 32 -20.70 12.78 -17.30
CA THR A 32 -22.01 12.62 -17.97
C THR A 32 -23.06 12.27 -16.93
N ASN A 33 -24.34 12.32 -17.31
CA ASN A 33 -25.36 11.82 -16.38
C ASN A 33 -25.21 10.31 -16.24
N PHE A 34 -25.57 9.80 -15.06
CA PHE A 34 -25.49 8.38 -14.79
C PHE A 34 -26.74 7.65 -15.32
N THR A 35 -26.94 7.71 -16.64
CA THR A 35 -28.09 7.11 -17.34
C THR A 35 -27.63 6.03 -18.32
N TRP A 36 -28.53 5.11 -18.68
CA TRP A 36 -28.23 4.04 -19.63
C TRP A 36 -27.83 4.60 -21.00
N GLU A 37 -28.57 5.59 -21.51
CA GLU A 37 -28.28 6.22 -22.79
C GLU A 37 -26.88 6.84 -22.78
N ASP A 38 -26.54 7.63 -21.77
CA ASP A 38 -25.23 8.28 -21.68
C ASP A 38 -24.09 7.27 -21.59
N ILE A 39 -24.26 6.18 -20.83
CA ILE A 39 -23.26 5.11 -20.76
C ILE A 39 -23.05 4.45 -22.12
N LEU A 40 -24.14 4.17 -22.85
CA LEU A 40 -24.09 3.52 -24.16
C LEU A 40 -23.40 4.40 -25.23
N HIS A 41 -23.58 5.72 -25.16
CA HIS A 41 -22.86 6.65 -26.03
C HIS A 41 -21.36 6.73 -25.74
N HIS A 42 -20.93 6.34 -24.53
CA HIS A 42 -19.55 6.42 -24.07
C HIS A 42 -18.93 5.03 -23.79
N THR A 43 -19.37 4.00 -24.52
CA THR A 43 -18.89 2.60 -24.35
C THR A 43 -17.37 2.43 -24.46
N ASN A 44 -16.69 3.28 -25.22
CA ASN A 44 -15.24 3.27 -25.36
C ASN A 44 -14.49 4.00 -24.24
N ASN A 45 -15.19 4.62 -23.29
CA ASN A 45 -14.58 5.32 -22.17
C ASN A 45 -14.33 4.38 -20.99
N VAL A 46 -13.33 4.75 -20.20
CA VAL A 46 -13.13 4.16 -18.88
C VAL A 46 -14.00 4.90 -17.89
N PHE A 47 -14.80 4.14 -17.16
CA PHE A 47 -15.72 4.63 -16.14
C PHE A 47 -15.05 4.56 -14.78
N GLN A 48 -15.23 5.61 -13.98
CA GLN A 48 -14.82 5.66 -12.58
C GLN A 48 -16.06 5.83 -11.71
N LEU A 49 -16.25 4.90 -10.78
CA LEU A 49 -17.37 4.88 -9.84
C LEU A 49 -16.84 5.05 -8.42
N ILE A 50 -17.53 5.86 -7.62
CA ILE A 50 -17.23 6.11 -6.21
C ILE A 50 -18.39 5.58 -5.38
N GLY A 51 -18.13 4.78 -4.35
CA GLY A 51 -19.16 4.32 -3.41
C GLY A 51 -19.75 5.48 -2.60
N CYS A 52 -21.04 5.42 -2.28
CA CYS A 52 -21.69 6.43 -1.44
C CYS A 52 -21.47 6.17 0.06
N GLU A 53 -21.41 4.91 0.46
CA GLU A 53 -21.29 4.50 1.86
C GLU A 53 -19.85 4.07 2.17
N PRO A 54 -19.34 4.44 3.36
CA PRO A 54 -18.09 3.91 3.84
C PRO A 54 -18.23 2.43 4.16
N LEU A 55 -17.18 1.67 3.86
CA LEU A 55 -17.19 0.22 3.93
C LEU A 55 -16.40 -0.23 5.14
N THR A 56 -16.96 -1.17 5.90
CA THR A 56 -16.25 -1.88 6.95
C THR A 56 -16.68 -3.33 6.87
N ARG A 57 -15.73 -4.26 6.72
CA ARG A 57 -16.05 -5.68 6.71
C ARG A 57 -16.49 -6.06 8.12
N SER A 58 -17.62 -6.75 8.24
CA SER A 58 -18.24 -7.10 9.53
C SER A 58 -17.37 -7.96 10.46
N VAL A 59 -16.22 -8.45 9.98
CA VAL A 59 -15.29 -9.29 10.75
C VAL A 59 -14.41 -8.44 11.68
N ASP A 60 -14.06 -7.21 11.29
CA ASP A 60 -13.14 -6.37 12.07
C ASP A 60 -13.76 -5.83 13.37
N VAL A 61 -15.09 -5.86 13.49
CA VAL A 61 -15.80 -5.51 14.73
C VAL A 61 -15.53 -6.55 15.83
N ILE A 62 -15.21 -7.80 15.46
CA ILE A 62 -14.98 -8.89 16.41
C ILE A 62 -13.54 -8.84 16.93
N ASP A 63 -12.54 -8.70 16.05
CA ASP A 63 -11.12 -8.61 16.47
C ASP A 63 -10.82 -7.35 17.30
N ALA A 64 -11.46 -6.22 16.99
CA ALA A 64 -11.33 -5.00 17.79
C ALA A 64 -11.96 -5.13 19.20
N ALA A 65 -13.06 -5.89 19.32
CA ALA A 65 -13.71 -6.15 20.59
C ALA A 65 -12.93 -7.13 21.46
N GLU A 66 -12.31 -8.16 20.86
CA GLU A 66 -11.51 -9.15 21.57
C GLU A 66 -10.19 -8.56 22.10
N GLN A 67 -9.49 -7.71 21.32
CA GLN A 67 -8.29 -7.00 21.81
C GLN A 67 -8.59 -6.02 22.96
N SER A 68 -9.80 -5.46 23.01
CA SER A 68 -10.23 -4.56 24.08
C SER A 68 -10.50 -5.28 25.41
N GLN A 69 -10.78 -6.59 25.37
CA GLN A 69 -11.13 -7.39 26.55
C GLN A 69 -9.90 -8.00 27.23
N GLU A 70 -8.87 -8.37 26.49
CA GLU A 70 -7.63 -8.94 27.08
C GLU A 70 -6.88 -7.95 28.00
N TRP A 71 -6.94 -6.65 27.70
CA TRP A 71 -6.25 -5.62 28.49
C TRP A 71 -6.97 -5.25 29.79
N ARG A 72 -8.24 -5.65 29.97
CA ARG A 72 -8.99 -5.35 31.21
C ARG A 72 -8.76 -6.36 32.33
N ASP A 73 -8.31 -7.57 32.03
CA ASP A 73 -8.21 -8.65 33.03
C ASP A 73 -6.82 -8.83 33.66
N THR A 74 -5.76 -8.23 33.10
CA THR A 74 -4.43 -8.21 33.72
C THR A 74 -4.16 -6.89 34.43
N GLY A 75 -4.71 -6.76 35.63
CA GLY A 75 -4.36 -5.68 36.56
C GLY A 75 -2.88 -5.72 36.95
N GLY A 76 -2.19 -4.58 36.80
CA GLY A 76 -0.82 -4.39 37.24
C GLY A 76 -0.53 -2.91 37.49
N SER A 77 -0.51 -2.53 38.76
CA SER A 77 -0.13 -1.23 39.29
C SER A 77 1.36 -0.92 39.03
N ALA A 78 1.69 0.27 38.51
CA ALA A 78 2.89 1.04 38.88
C ALA A 78 2.96 2.38 38.13
N GLU A 79 3.35 3.41 38.87
CA GLU A 79 3.56 4.80 38.47
C GLU A 79 4.74 4.93 37.49
N GLY A 80 4.62 5.80 36.46
CA GLY A 80 5.70 6.14 35.54
C GLY A 80 5.24 7.02 34.39
N GLU A 81 5.63 8.29 34.41
CA GLU A 81 5.24 9.35 33.48
C GLU A 81 5.86 9.20 32.06
N ASP A 82 5.00 9.42 31.06
CA ASP A 82 5.19 10.20 29.84
C ASP A 82 6.46 10.01 28.97
N LYS A 83 6.31 9.24 27.89
CA LYS A 83 6.30 9.75 26.50
C LYS A 83 6.33 8.62 25.48
N ALA A 84 5.59 8.84 24.39
CA ALA A 84 5.53 8.07 23.15
C ALA A 84 4.67 6.81 23.18
N GLU A 85 3.35 7.00 23.04
CA GLU A 85 2.46 6.10 22.29
C GLU A 85 1.09 6.79 22.11
N GLN A 86 1.11 8.00 21.55
CA GLN A 86 -0.07 8.69 21.03
C GLN A 86 0.04 8.76 19.51
N SER A 87 -0.18 7.63 18.82
CA SER A 87 -0.36 7.65 17.36
C SER A 87 -1.12 6.46 16.78
N ASN A 88 -1.90 5.69 17.56
CA ASN A 88 -2.63 4.53 17.01
C ASN A 88 -4.16 4.62 17.14
N GLN A 89 -4.70 5.82 17.33
CA GLN A 89 -6.15 6.07 17.36
C GLN A 89 -6.65 7.02 16.26
N GLU A 90 -5.98 7.05 15.11
CA GLU A 90 -6.45 7.78 13.91
C GLU A 90 -6.81 6.86 12.72
N GLY A 91 -6.93 5.54 12.96
CA GLY A 91 -6.93 4.54 11.88
C GLY A 91 -8.25 4.21 11.18
N LEU A 92 -9.41 4.52 11.75
CA LEU A 92 -10.72 4.25 11.11
C LEU A 92 -11.21 5.48 10.32
N THR A 93 -10.38 5.97 9.40
CA THR A 93 -10.94 6.75 8.29
C THR A 93 -11.66 5.78 7.39
N ASN A 94 -12.97 5.69 7.58
CA ASN A 94 -13.94 5.11 6.67
C ASN A 94 -13.58 5.41 5.21
N SER A 95 -12.91 4.48 4.54
CA SER A 95 -12.43 4.67 3.17
C SER A 95 -13.56 4.34 2.18
N ILE A 96 -13.76 5.26 1.26
CA ILE A 96 -14.75 5.12 0.18
C ILE A 96 -14.16 4.24 -0.92
N LEU A 97 -14.96 3.34 -1.48
CA LEU A 97 -14.53 2.47 -2.57
C LEU A 97 -14.49 3.25 -3.90
N HIS A 98 -13.34 3.24 -4.56
CA HIS A 98 -13.17 3.73 -5.92
C HIS A 98 -12.99 2.55 -6.88
N LEU A 99 -13.80 2.47 -7.92
CA LEU A 99 -13.74 1.44 -8.95
C LEU A 99 -13.43 2.09 -10.30
N LYS A 100 -12.51 1.48 -11.06
CA LYS A 100 -12.21 1.87 -12.43
C LYS A 100 -12.47 0.70 -13.36
N GLY A 101 -13.21 0.91 -14.44
CA GLY A 101 -13.57 -0.19 -15.33
C GLY A 101 -14.23 0.25 -16.63
N GLN A 102 -14.69 -0.73 -17.39
CA GLN A 102 -15.44 -0.52 -18.62
C GLN A 102 -16.87 -1.00 -18.45
N MET A 103 -17.80 -0.31 -19.12
CA MET A 103 -19.20 -0.68 -19.19
C MET A 103 -19.51 -1.24 -20.58
N MET A 104 -20.10 -2.43 -20.63
CA MET A 104 -20.45 -3.13 -21.88
C MET A 104 -21.90 -3.57 -21.86
N TYR A 105 -22.64 -3.30 -22.93
CA TYR A 105 -24.02 -3.76 -23.06
C TYR A 105 -24.06 -5.17 -23.65
N MET A 106 -24.81 -6.05 -22.99
CA MET A 106 -25.03 -7.43 -23.39
C MET A 106 -26.47 -7.59 -23.88
N ASN A 107 -26.67 -7.69 -25.20
CA ASN A 107 -27.99 -7.80 -25.80
C ASN A 107 -28.79 -9.01 -25.28
N GLU A 108 -28.11 -10.14 -25.07
CA GLU A 108 -28.74 -11.40 -24.62
C GLU A 108 -29.34 -11.30 -23.21
N TRP A 109 -28.77 -10.45 -22.36
CA TRP A 109 -29.20 -10.26 -20.98
C TRP A 109 -30.02 -8.98 -20.80
N ASP A 110 -30.08 -8.14 -21.84
CA ASP A 110 -30.60 -6.78 -21.79
C ASP A 110 -30.09 -6.04 -20.54
N SER A 111 -28.76 -5.95 -20.43
CA SER A 111 -28.08 -5.43 -19.24
C SER A 111 -26.70 -4.88 -19.57
N ILE A 112 -26.27 -3.86 -18.83
CA ILE A 112 -24.89 -3.35 -18.86
C ILE A 112 -24.08 -4.10 -17.80
N MET A 113 -22.97 -4.66 -18.23
CA MET A 113 -21.94 -5.25 -17.40
C MET A 113 -20.85 -4.22 -17.14
N PHE A 114 -20.51 -4.01 -15.87
CA PHE A 114 -19.33 -3.23 -15.49
C PHE A 114 -18.21 -4.19 -15.09
N LEU A 115 -17.12 -4.19 -15.86
CA LEU A 115 -15.90 -4.93 -15.53
C LEU A 115 -14.87 -3.92 -15.05
N GLY A 116 -14.55 -3.96 -13.76
CA GLY A 116 -13.65 -2.99 -13.15
C GLY A 116 -12.82 -3.55 -12.01
N THR A 117 -11.76 -2.82 -11.73
CA THR A 117 -10.79 -3.10 -10.67
C THR A 117 -10.83 -1.95 -9.67
N PRO A 118 -10.79 -2.22 -8.35
CA PRO A 118 -10.67 -1.17 -7.34
C PRO A 118 -9.36 -0.41 -7.48
N ILE A 119 -9.41 0.90 -7.29
CA ILE A 119 -8.22 1.78 -7.30
C ILE A 119 -7.68 1.85 -5.87
N MET A 120 -6.51 1.27 -5.64
CA MET A 120 -5.86 1.24 -4.31
C MET A 120 -4.36 1.49 -4.47
N SER A 121 -3.80 2.29 -3.56
CA SER A 121 -2.39 2.70 -3.59
C SER A 121 -1.51 1.87 -2.66
N SER A 122 -2.11 1.31 -1.60
CA SER A 122 -1.42 0.61 -0.53
C SER A 122 -2.25 -0.57 -0.01
N LEU A 123 -1.57 -1.52 0.66
CA LEU A 123 -2.23 -2.61 1.38
C LEU A 123 -3.11 -2.10 2.53
N ASP A 124 -2.72 -1.00 3.16
CA ASP A 124 -3.47 -0.39 4.27
C ASP A 124 -4.82 0.15 3.79
N ASP A 125 -4.86 0.81 2.63
CA ASP A 125 -6.11 1.31 2.04
C ASP A 125 -7.04 0.16 1.66
N MET A 126 -6.45 -0.93 1.14
CA MET A 126 -7.20 -2.14 0.80
C MET A 126 -7.83 -2.77 2.05
N PHE A 127 -7.07 -2.84 3.16
CA PHE A 127 -7.55 -3.34 4.44
C PHE A 127 -8.66 -2.45 5.01
N LYS A 128 -8.51 -1.11 4.95
CA LYS A 128 -9.54 -0.16 5.43
C LYS A 128 -10.88 -0.31 4.71
N ILE A 129 -10.88 -0.66 3.43
CA ILE A 129 -12.10 -0.88 2.63
C ILE A 129 -12.69 -2.29 2.88
N GLY A 130 -11.94 -3.19 3.53
CA GLY A 130 -12.36 -4.57 3.79
C GLY A 130 -12.11 -5.54 2.62
N LEU A 131 -11.26 -5.15 1.67
CA LEU A 131 -10.79 -6.00 0.58
C LEU A 131 -9.49 -6.71 0.98
N TYR A 132 -9.25 -7.87 0.38
CA TYR A 132 -7.96 -8.56 0.50
C TYR A 132 -7.27 -8.70 -0.85
N ILE A 133 -5.97 -8.99 -0.81
CA ILE A 133 -5.17 -9.22 -2.03
C ILE A 133 -5.75 -10.37 -2.88
N ASN A 134 -6.39 -11.35 -2.23
CA ASN A 134 -7.03 -12.48 -2.88
C ASN A 134 -8.28 -12.09 -3.67
N ASP A 135 -8.92 -10.97 -3.34
CA ASP A 135 -10.11 -10.47 -4.04
C ASP A 135 -9.75 -9.76 -5.36
N LEU A 136 -8.48 -9.38 -5.56
CA LEU A 136 -7.97 -8.84 -6.82
C LEU A 136 -7.71 -9.95 -7.84
N SER A 137 -7.70 -9.63 -9.14
CA SER A 137 -7.37 -10.62 -10.17
C SER A 137 -5.88 -10.97 -10.17
N MET A 138 -5.53 -12.22 -10.51
CA MET A 138 -4.14 -12.62 -10.81
C MET A 138 -3.72 -12.32 -12.26
N HIS A 139 -4.69 -11.95 -13.10
CA HIS A 139 -4.48 -11.79 -14.54
C HIS A 139 -4.26 -10.33 -14.94
N ASP A 140 -4.41 -9.40 -14.00
CA ASP A 140 -4.15 -7.97 -14.21
C ASP A 140 -3.00 -7.49 -13.31
N SER A 141 -2.55 -6.26 -13.55
CA SER A 141 -1.45 -5.65 -12.80
C SER A 141 -1.90 -5.05 -11.46
N SER A 142 -3.13 -5.32 -11.00
CA SER A 142 -3.69 -4.63 -9.83
C SER A 142 -3.00 -5.08 -8.53
N ARG A 143 -2.76 -6.39 -8.39
CA ARG A 143 -2.00 -6.96 -7.26
C ARG A 143 -0.58 -6.40 -7.23
N ASP A 144 0.09 -6.41 -8.38
CA ASP A 144 1.45 -5.89 -8.50
C ASP A 144 1.52 -4.40 -8.17
N LEU A 145 0.54 -3.61 -8.61
CA LEU A 145 0.48 -2.17 -8.32
C LEU A 145 0.38 -1.88 -6.81
N VAL A 146 -0.47 -2.62 -6.10
CA VAL A 146 -0.63 -2.46 -4.64
C VAL A 146 0.63 -2.91 -3.89
N LEU A 147 1.29 -3.97 -4.37
CA LEU A 147 2.50 -4.49 -3.75
C LEU A 147 3.76 -3.67 -4.09
N ALA A 148 3.77 -2.96 -5.22
CA ALA A 148 4.94 -2.23 -5.71
C ALA A 148 5.51 -1.25 -4.68
N GLY A 149 4.66 -0.54 -3.94
CA GLY A 149 5.11 0.39 -2.89
C GLY A 149 5.90 -0.32 -1.78
N THR A 150 5.39 -1.46 -1.30
CA THR A 150 6.08 -2.28 -0.29
C THR A 150 7.36 -2.91 -0.83
N GLN A 151 7.35 -3.38 -2.08
CA GLN A 151 8.51 -3.94 -2.74
C GLN A 151 9.62 -2.90 -2.91
N GLN A 152 9.31 -1.72 -3.43
CA GLN A 152 10.26 -0.62 -3.59
C GLN A 152 10.88 -0.20 -2.24
N SER A 153 10.06 -0.16 -1.19
CA SER A 153 10.53 0.19 0.15
C SER A 153 11.49 -0.87 0.71
N ALA A 154 11.20 -2.16 0.48
CA ALA A 154 12.08 -3.26 0.88
C ALA A 154 13.40 -3.27 0.08
N GLU A 155 13.34 -3.08 -1.24
CA GLU A 155 14.52 -2.98 -2.09
C GLU A 155 15.42 -1.80 -1.71
N LEU A 156 14.82 -0.62 -1.45
CA LEU A 156 15.54 0.57 -1.01
C LEU A 156 16.23 0.33 0.33
N LYS A 157 15.55 -0.32 1.28
CA LYS A 157 16.12 -0.66 2.58
C LYS A 157 17.35 -1.57 2.42
N LEU A 158 17.26 -2.59 1.58
CA LEU A 158 18.40 -3.48 1.28
C LEU A 158 19.56 -2.74 0.63
N ALA A 159 19.28 -1.83 -0.31
CA ALA A 159 20.31 -1.02 -0.96
C ALA A 159 21.02 -0.09 0.05
N LEU A 160 20.27 0.50 0.99
CA LEU A 160 20.82 1.33 2.06
C LEU A 160 21.74 0.53 2.97
N ASP A 161 21.31 -0.66 3.41
CA ASP A 161 22.11 -1.53 4.28
C ASP A 161 23.43 -1.94 3.59
N GLN A 162 23.39 -2.23 2.29
CA GLN A 162 24.59 -2.55 1.51
C GLN A 162 25.54 -1.36 1.39
N GLU A 163 25.02 -0.15 1.21
CA GLU A 163 25.84 1.06 1.08
C GLU A 163 26.52 1.43 2.41
N GLN A 164 25.80 1.25 3.52
CA GLN A 164 26.37 1.43 4.85
C GLN A 164 27.50 0.43 5.11
N GLU A 165 27.32 -0.84 4.75
CA GLU A 165 28.35 -1.86 4.94
C GLU A 165 29.58 -1.60 4.07
N LYS A 166 29.39 -1.21 2.80
CA LYS A 166 30.50 -0.82 1.92
C LYS A 166 31.25 0.39 2.46
N SER A 167 30.54 1.40 2.96
CA SER A 167 31.14 2.58 3.57
C SER A 167 31.99 2.20 4.78
N ARG A 168 31.47 1.34 5.66
CA ARG A 168 32.20 0.82 6.83
C ARG A 168 33.47 0.06 6.44
N LEU A 169 33.39 -0.80 5.44
CA LEU A 169 34.56 -1.55 4.93
C LEU A 169 35.59 -0.61 4.30
N LEU A 170 35.15 0.41 3.58
CA LEU A 170 36.02 1.42 2.96
C LEU A 170 36.77 2.21 4.02
N GLU A 171 36.09 2.67 5.08
CA GLU A 171 36.73 3.37 6.20
C GLU A 171 37.80 2.50 6.88
N GLN A 172 37.50 1.22 7.14
CA GLN A 172 38.49 0.29 7.70
C GLN A 172 39.69 0.07 6.77
N SER A 173 39.45 0.00 5.46
CA SER A 173 40.51 -0.11 4.46
C SER A 173 41.38 1.14 4.44
N MET A 174 40.79 2.33 4.59
CA MET A 174 41.51 3.60 4.66
C MET A 174 42.44 3.64 5.87
N ILE A 175 41.95 3.23 7.05
CA ILE A 175 42.77 3.15 8.27
C ILE A 175 43.96 2.19 8.10
N LYS A 176 43.73 1.03 7.48
CA LYS A 176 44.82 0.06 7.22
C LYS A 176 45.84 0.60 6.22
N LEU A 177 45.37 1.32 5.20
CA LEU A 177 46.24 1.95 4.22
C LEU A 177 47.13 3.01 4.87
N ASP A 178 46.57 3.87 5.73
CA ASP A 178 47.34 4.88 6.47
C ASP A 178 48.42 4.24 7.36
N GLN A 179 48.11 3.11 8.01
CA GLN A 179 49.09 2.37 8.82
C GLN A 179 50.23 1.81 7.96
N GLU A 180 49.92 1.23 6.81
CA GLU A 180 50.94 0.72 5.89
C GLU A 180 51.78 1.86 5.29
N MET A 181 51.16 2.98 4.91
CA MET A 181 51.87 4.17 4.47
C MET A 181 52.88 4.63 5.52
N GLN A 182 52.47 4.77 6.78
CA GLN A 182 53.37 5.15 7.88
C GLN A 182 54.51 4.15 8.08
N ARG A 183 54.24 2.83 7.98
CA ARG A 183 55.28 1.81 8.07
C ARG A 183 56.29 1.91 6.93
N THR A 184 55.82 2.08 5.70
CA THR A 184 56.70 2.23 4.52
C THR A 184 57.56 3.49 4.60
N ASP A 185 56.98 4.60 5.07
CA ASP A 185 57.68 5.87 5.24
C ASP A 185 58.78 5.75 6.31
N ALA A 186 58.46 5.13 7.46
CA ALA A 186 59.43 4.86 8.51
C ALA A 186 60.60 3.97 8.03
N LEU A 187 60.33 2.93 7.23
CA LEU A 187 61.35 2.07 6.62
C LEU A 187 62.24 2.84 5.64
N LEU A 188 61.67 3.74 4.83
CA LEU A 188 62.42 4.57 3.89
C LEU A 188 63.46 5.44 4.60
N TYR A 189 63.08 6.12 5.69
CA TYR A 189 64.00 6.95 6.47
C TYR A 189 65.05 6.17 7.27
N GLN A 190 64.89 4.86 7.45
CA GLN A 190 65.95 4.00 8.02
C GLN A 190 67.04 3.66 6.99
N MET A 191 66.69 3.63 5.70
CA MET A 191 67.62 3.27 4.63
C MET A 191 68.39 4.46 4.05
N ILE A 192 67.81 5.68 4.10
CA ILE A 192 68.37 6.87 3.46
C ILE A 192 68.19 8.10 4.39
N PRO A 193 69.18 9.00 4.52
CA PRO A 193 69.05 10.22 5.31
C PRO A 193 67.90 11.13 4.83
N LYS A 194 67.10 11.65 5.77
CA LYS A 194 65.93 12.54 5.55
C LYS A 194 66.04 13.55 4.40
N PRO A 195 67.12 14.37 4.27
CA PRO A 195 67.20 15.36 3.20
C PRO A 195 67.24 14.80 1.76
N VAL A 196 67.46 13.50 1.58
CA VAL A 196 67.42 12.82 0.28
C VAL A 196 66.10 12.07 0.06
N ALA A 197 65.40 11.69 1.14
CA ALA A 197 64.11 11.00 1.08
C ALA A 197 62.92 11.96 0.90
N ASP A 198 63.01 13.19 1.45
CA ASP A 198 61.97 14.23 1.35
C ASP A 198 61.98 15.02 0.01
N ARG A 199 62.92 14.73 -0.89
CA ARG A 199 63.17 15.47 -2.13
C ARG A 199 62.58 14.78 -3.35
#